data_AF-A0A4Q3ACL8-F1
#
_entry.id   AF-A0A4Q3ACL8-F1
#
_cell.length_a   1.000
_cell.length_b   1.000
_cell.length_c   1.000
_cell.angle_alpha   90.00
_cell.angle_beta   90.00
_cell.angle_gamma   90.00
#
_symmetry.space_group_name_H-M   'P 1'
#
loop_
_entity.id
_entity.type
_entity.pdbx_description
1 polymer ?
#
loop_
_entity_poly.entity_id
_entity_poly.type
_entity_poly.pdbx_seq_one_letter_code
_entity_poly.pdbx_strand_id
1 'polypeptide(L)'
;MDVQIIDESFYGSAGAGTIPLIVMATASNKTSASGSGYAPYTTPAQAGKVFLATSQRELIQNYGNPNFYSIQGTAIHGHELNEYGLHAAYQYLSISNRAYVMRADIDLAQLEASVTAPRGAPLAGQYWLDVGATAWGVFQSNGNSIAGVAWESKTVLVASDDDVTDSAGKDVPLASFGANGQFAVVITTADNRIFEKIAGAWYEIGSTGWKSARPTTIQSAVNPPVVAEGSQFIINGTTIVVGVDGSLPAIRQAILDANIPNIAADIAASRLVIKNTAGGNLIIENRNLTPLATLGFTSGTFKGPAVTRTADAQYPTGSTFGDVWVKGTTPNKGANWVVKLYDATSLTYNTLTAPFFPFDATKSETDATKDMAANAVMGVPAVGTVYVAFDAATGVQMLRRYNGTGYEPLAYVASPIEPSEEPQDGTLWYNADFRVDIMVGDGNTWLGYKRQYPNTDPKGVILSGSQPTTQTDGTPLVESERSRTS
;
A
#
# COMPACT_ATOMS: atom_id res chain seq x y z
N MET A 1 -84.38 12.48 3.05
CA MET A 1 -83.88 13.66 2.31
C MET A 1 -82.40 13.43 2.11
N ASP A 2 -82.01 13.38 0.84
CA ASP A 2 -80.69 13.00 0.36
C ASP A 2 -79.62 13.99 0.79
N VAL A 3 -78.46 13.45 1.15
CA VAL A 3 -77.22 14.20 1.24
C VAL A 3 -76.63 14.24 -0.18
N GLN A 4 -76.71 15.40 -0.83
CA GLN A 4 -76.02 15.63 -2.09
C GLN A 4 -74.56 15.99 -1.79
N ILE A 5 -73.65 15.07 -2.12
CA ILE A 5 -72.21 15.37 -2.17
C ILE A 5 -71.98 16.14 -3.48
N ILE A 6 -71.61 17.42 -3.37
CA ILE A 6 -71.10 18.17 -4.52
C ILE A 6 -69.59 17.99 -4.52
N ASP A 7 -69.10 17.29 -5.53
CA ASP A 7 -67.67 17.16 -5.80
C ASP A 7 -67.16 18.47 -6.42
N GLU A 8 -66.26 19.16 -5.73
CA GLU A 8 -65.56 20.36 -6.21
C GLU A 8 -64.19 20.03 -6.81
N SER A 9 -63.86 18.75 -7.05
CA SER A 9 -62.64 18.41 -7.77
C SER A 9 -62.74 18.89 -9.22
N PHE A 10 -62.05 19.99 -9.50
CA PHE A 10 -61.84 20.47 -10.84
C PHE A 10 -60.96 19.45 -11.58
N TYR A 11 -61.58 18.49 -12.26
CA TYR A 11 -60.93 17.80 -13.36
C TYR A 11 -60.83 18.80 -14.50
N GLY A 12 -59.70 19.49 -14.57
CA GLY A 12 -59.32 20.21 -15.77
C GLY A 12 -59.47 19.25 -16.95
N SER A 13 -60.35 19.59 -17.90
CA SER A 13 -60.45 18.92 -19.19
C SER A 13 -59.03 18.71 -19.72
N ALA A 14 -58.70 17.49 -20.16
CA ALA A 14 -57.43 17.17 -20.79
C ALA A 14 -57.30 17.95 -22.11
N GLY A 15 -57.01 19.25 -22.00
CA GLY A 15 -56.55 20.08 -23.10
C GLY A 15 -55.24 19.50 -23.62
N ALA A 16 -55.06 19.55 -24.94
CA ALA A 16 -53.91 19.03 -25.70
C ALA A 16 -52.67 18.77 -24.81
N GLY A 17 -52.44 17.48 -24.51
CA GLY A 17 -51.49 17.03 -23.48
C GLY A 17 -50.11 17.63 -23.68
N THR A 18 -49.83 18.70 -22.93
CA THR A 18 -48.53 19.36 -22.97
C THR A 18 -47.57 18.47 -22.18
N ILE A 19 -46.64 17.82 -22.88
CA ILE A 19 -45.58 17.05 -22.26
C ILE A 19 -44.51 18.05 -21.82
N PRO A 20 -44.21 18.17 -20.52
CA PRO A 20 -43.22 19.14 -20.06
C PRO A 20 -41.82 18.72 -20.49
N LEU A 21 -40.98 19.71 -20.77
CA LEU A 21 -39.53 19.57 -20.77
C LEU A 21 -39.00 20.10 -19.43
N ILE A 22 -38.37 19.23 -18.66
CA ILE A 22 -37.73 19.57 -17.39
C ILE A 22 -36.21 19.57 -17.63
N VAL A 23 -35.62 20.75 -17.61
CA VAL A 23 -34.17 20.92 -17.62
C VAL A 23 -33.71 21.01 -16.17
N MET A 24 -32.81 20.12 -15.76
CA MET A 24 -32.38 19.99 -14.38
C MET A 24 -30.86 19.86 -14.28
N ALA A 25 -30.28 20.45 -13.24
CA ALA A 25 -28.94 20.12 -12.81
C ALA A 25 -28.98 18.85 -11.94
N THR A 26 -27.99 17.96 -12.11
CA THR A 26 -27.84 16.75 -11.31
C THR A 26 -26.37 16.36 -11.30
N ALA A 27 -25.90 15.76 -10.21
CA ALA A 27 -24.53 15.24 -10.12
C ALA A 27 -24.23 14.27 -11.27
N SER A 28 -22.99 14.27 -11.77
CA SER A 28 -22.59 13.26 -12.76
C SER A 28 -22.41 11.90 -12.09
N ASN A 29 -22.51 10.82 -12.87
CA ASN A 29 -22.15 9.46 -12.45
C ASN A 29 -22.85 9.01 -11.15
N LYS A 30 -24.13 9.35 -11.00
CA LYS A 30 -24.91 8.90 -9.85
C LYS A 30 -25.07 7.38 -9.89
N THR A 31 -25.08 6.75 -8.73
CA THR A 31 -25.33 5.32 -8.64
C THR A 31 -26.68 4.96 -9.25
N SER A 32 -26.70 3.93 -10.07
CA SER A 32 -27.96 3.38 -10.58
C SER A 32 -28.83 2.90 -9.43
N ALA A 33 -30.15 2.99 -9.60
CA ALA A 33 -31.13 2.45 -8.65
C ALA A 33 -31.03 0.93 -8.44
N SER A 34 -30.30 0.21 -9.31
CA SER A 34 -29.96 -1.21 -9.16
C SER A 34 -28.77 -1.48 -8.22
N GLY A 35 -28.08 -0.43 -7.74
CA GLY A 35 -26.92 -0.56 -6.84
C GLY A 35 -25.61 -0.97 -7.52
N SER A 36 -25.58 -1.07 -8.85
CA SER A 36 -24.38 -1.39 -9.64
C SER A 36 -24.29 -0.47 -10.86
N GLY A 37 -23.09 0.09 -11.08
CA GLY A 37 -22.81 1.04 -12.16
C GLY A 37 -23.46 2.41 -11.99
N TYR A 38 -23.27 3.24 -13.01
CA TYR A 38 -23.84 4.59 -13.07
C TYR A 38 -25.21 4.61 -13.74
N ALA A 39 -26.07 5.51 -13.27
CA ALA A 39 -27.32 5.84 -13.92
C ALA A 39 -26.99 6.43 -15.32
N PRO A 40 -27.42 5.79 -16.42
CA PRO A 40 -26.86 6.02 -17.76
C PRO A 40 -26.96 7.47 -18.25
N TYR A 41 -28.03 8.18 -17.89
CA TYR A 41 -28.26 9.58 -18.27
C TYR A 41 -27.62 10.61 -17.32
N THR A 42 -26.86 10.15 -16.32
CA THR A 42 -26.02 11.01 -15.47
C THR A 42 -24.56 11.04 -15.90
N THR A 43 -24.18 10.29 -16.92
CA THR A 43 -22.81 10.35 -17.46
C THR A 43 -22.56 11.70 -18.16
N PRO A 44 -21.33 12.25 -18.13
CA PRO A 44 -21.01 13.53 -18.80
C PRO A 44 -21.38 13.54 -20.29
N ALA A 45 -21.22 12.40 -20.98
CA ALA A 45 -21.56 12.26 -22.40
C ALA A 45 -23.06 12.37 -22.70
N GLN A 46 -23.94 12.34 -21.69
CA GLN A 46 -25.39 12.51 -21.81
C GLN A 46 -25.88 13.90 -21.39
N ALA A 47 -24.98 14.81 -21.00
CA ALA A 47 -25.34 16.21 -20.77
C ALA A 47 -25.97 16.85 -22.02
N GLY A 48 -27.02 17.65 -21.82
CA GLY A 48 -27.74 18.34 -22.90
C GLY A 48 -28.59 17.43 -23.80
N LYS A 49 -28.62 16.11 -23.56
CA LYS A 49 -29.47 15.17 -24.32
C LYS A 49 -30.83 15.00 -23.66
N VAL A 50 -31.88 15.00 -24.49
CA VAL A 50 -33.26 14.81 -24.04
C VAL A 50 -33.54 13.32 -23.85
N PHE A 51 -34.11 12.97 -22.70
CA PHE A 51 -34.67 11.66 -22.40
C PHE A 51 -36.19 11.77 -22.24
N LEU A 52 -36.95 10.85 -22.86
CA LEU A 52 -38.39 10.73 -22.60
C LEU A 52 -38.60 9.73 -21.47
N ALA A 53 -38.92 10.22 -20.26
CA ALA A 53 -39.31 9.38 -19.15
C ALA A 53 -40.82 9.08 -19.22
N THR A 54 -41.19 7.81 -19.10
CA THR A 54 -42.59 7.36 -19.14
C THR A 54 -43.12 6.88 -17.79
N SER A 55 -42.25 6.72 -16.79
CA SER A 55 -42.63 6.35 -15.43
C SER A 55 -41.59 6.81 -14.40
N GLN A 56 -42.02 6.90 -13.14
CA GLN A 56 -41.12 7.16 -12.00
C GLN A 56 -39.97 6.16 -11.91
N ARG A 57 -40.25 4.86 -12.12
CA ARG A 57 -39.23 3.80 -12.07
C ARG A 57 -38.18 4.00 -13.15
N GLU A 58 -38.62 4.27 -14.38
CA GLU A 58 -37.71 4.49 -15.50
C GLU A 58 -36.86 5.75 -15.29
N LEU A 59 -37.45 6.83 -14.77
CA LEU A 59 -36.70 8.05 -14.44
C LEU A 59 -35.57 7.76 -13.46
N ILE A 60 -35.85 7.07 -12.36
CA ILE A 60 -34.87 6.76 -11.31
C ILE A 60 -33.83 5.73 -11.76
N GLN A 61 -34.20 4.78 -12.63
CA GLN A 61 -33.22 3.88 -13.25
C GLN A 61 -32.22 4.62 -14.14
N ASN A 62 -32.66 5.68 -14.81
CA ASN A 62 -31.85 6.43 -15.77
C ASN A 62 -31.08 7.60 -15.15
N TYR A 63 -31.61 8.22 -14.09
CA TYR A 63 -31.04 9.41 -13.43
C TYR A 63 -30.65 9.22 -11.94
N GLY A 64 -30.89 8.04 -11.36
CA GLY A 64 -30.67 7.76 -9.95
C GLY A 64 -31.69 8.44 -9.02
N ASN A 65 -31.54 8.25 -7.71
CA ASN A 65 -32.38 8.91 -6.70
C ASN A 65 -32.02 10.40 -6.55
N PRO A 66 -32.99 11.32 -6.37
CA PRO A 66 -32.68 12.71 -6.07
C PRO A 66 -31.92 12.86 -4.76
N ASN A 67 -30.84 13.65 -4.76
CA ASN A 67 -30.07 13.97 -3.56
C ASN A 67 -30.58 15.24 -2.88
N PHE A 68 -30.74 15.17 -1.56
CA PHE A 68 -31.15 16.27 -0.70
C PHE A 68 -30.23 16.35 0.53
N TYR A 69 -29.71 17.55 0.79
CA TYR A 69 -28.76 17.78 1.87
C TYR A 69 -29.46 17.92 3.23
N SER A 70 -28.83 17.41 4.27
CA SER A 70 -29.30 17.52 5.66
C SER A 70 -28.12 17.71 6.61
N ILE A 71 -28.31 18.45 7.69
CA ILE A 71 -27.35 18.55 8.80
C ILE A 71 -27.99 17.87 10.01
N GLN A 72 -27.31 16.86 10.55
CA GLN A 72 -27.76 16.12 11.75
C GLN A 72 -29.21 15.62 11.64
N GLY A 73 -29.60 15.15 10.44
CA GLY A 73 -30.95 14.62 10.17
C GLY A 73 -32.02 15.68 9.92
N THR A 74 -31.71 16.98 10.00
CA THR A 74 -32.61 18.07 9.61
C THR A 74 -32.36 18.43 8.15
N ALA A 75 -33.39 18.30 7.30
CA ALA A 75 -33.31 18.62 5.88
C ALA A 75 -33.07 20.12 5.66
N ILE A 76 -32.17 20.46 4.75
CA ILE A 76 -31.89 21.85 4.36
C ILE A 76 -32.65 22.12 3.07
N HIS A 77 -33.88 22.60 3.19
CA HIS A 77 -34.73 22.82 2.02
C HIS A 77 -34.23 23.96 1.11
N GLY A 78 -33.39 24.86 1.62
CA GLY A 78 -32.81 25.96 0.84
C GLY A 78 -31.46 25.64 0.19
N HIS A 79 -30.95 24.41 0.29
CA HIS A 79 -29.62 24.09 -0.21
C HIS A 79 -29.59 24.14 -1.74
N GLU A 80 -28.66 24.93 -2.30
CA GLU A 80 -28.59 25.21 -3.74
C GLU A 80 -28.30 23.97 -4.59
N LEU A 81 -27.59 22.98 -4.02
CA LEU A 81 -27.27 21.72 -4.68
C LEU A 81 -28.34 20.63 -4.52
N ASN A 82 -29.49 20.94 -3.90
CA ASN A 82 -30.60 19.98 -3.84
C ASN A 82 -31.18 19.73 -5.24
N GLU A 83 -31.44 18.47 -5.56
CA GLU A 83 -31.90 18.07 -6.90
C GLU A 83 -33.43 18.20 -7.07
N TYR A 84 -33.93 19.42 -6.84
CA TYR A 84 -35.35 19.73 -6.95
C TYR A 84 -35.92 19.47 -8.35
N GLY A 85 -35.14 19.67 -9.40
CA GLY A 85 -35.58 19.41 -10.78
C GLY A 85 -35.86 17.92 -11.03
N LEU A 86 -34.99 17.03 -10.55
CA LEU A 86 -35.18 15.59 -10.66
C LEU A 86 -36.36 15.11 -9.80
N HIS A 87 -36.51 15.68 -8.59
CA HIS A 87 -37.66 15.39 -7.75
C HIS A 87 -38.97 15.89 -8.37
N ALA A 88 -38.98 17.06 -9.01
CA ALA A 88 -40.16 17.58 -9.72
C ALA A 88 -40.57 16.67 -10.88
N ALA A 89 -39.60 16.17 -11.66
CA ALA A 89 -39.87 15.18 -12.71
C ALA A 89 -40.46 13.88 -12.13
N TYR A 90 -39.90 13.41 -11.01
CA TYR A 90 -40.41 12.24 -10.32
C TYR A 90 -41.85 12.43 -9.82
N GLN A 91 -42.17 13.58 -9.19
CA GLN A 91 -43.52 13.89 -8.72
C GLN A 91 -44.50 14.05 -9.90
N TYR A 92 -44.10 14.70 -10.99
CA TYR A 92 -44.95 14.86 -12.17
C TYR A 92 -45.33 13.52 -12.81
N LEU A 93 -44.38 12.57 -12.88
CA LEU A 93 -44.64 11.22 -13.40
C LEU A 93 -45.52 10.34 -12.49
N SER A 94 -45.94 10.85 -11.32
CA SER A 94 -46.99 10.21 -10.50
C SER A 94 -48.40 10.52 -10.98
N ILE A 95 -48.59 11.66 -11.64
CA ILE A 95 -49.89 12.17 -12.10
C ILE A 95 -50.03 12.14 -13.63
N SER A 96 -48.91 11.98 -14.34
CA SER A 96 -48.84 11.92 -15.81
C SER A 96 -47.91 10.79 -16.25
N ASN A 97 -47.98 10.39 -17.52
CA ASN A 97 -47.27 9.23 -18.05
C ASN A 97 -46.06 9.58 -18.93
N ARG A 98 -45.75 10.86 -19.16
CA ARG A 98 -44.67 11.29 -20.05
C ARG A 98 -44.07 12.62 -19.61
N ALA A 99 -42.76 12.70 -19.49
CA ALA A 99 -42.01 13.93 -19.32
C ALA A 99 -40.71 13.86 -20.12
N TYR A 100 -40.37 14.94 -20.83
CA TYR A 100 -39.02 15.10 -21.36
C TYR A 100 -38.12 15.63 -20.24
N VAL A 101 -36.97 14.99 -20.06
CA VAL A 101 -36.00 15.35 -19.03
C VAL A 101 -34.65 15.54 -19.70
N MET A 102 -33.99 16.64 -19.37
CA MET A 102 -32.64 16.95 -19.86
C MET A 102 -31.77 17.33 -18.68
N ARG A 103 -30.62 16.66 -18.56
CA ARG A 103 -29.56 17.08 -17.66
C ARG A 103 -28.83 18.30 -18.25
N ALA A 104 -28.76 19.39 -17.49
CA ALA A 104 -27.88 20.51 -17.79
C ALA A 104 -26.41 20.09 -17.68
N ASP A 105 -25.54 20.70 -18.47
CA ASP A 105 -24.09 20.42 -18.45
C ASP A 105 -23.40 21.11 -17.27
N ILE A 106 -23.80 20.71 -16.06
CA ILE A 106 -23.24 21.17 -14.80
C ILE A 106 -23.26 20.01 -13.81
N ASP A 107 -22.12 19.76 -13.17
CA ASP A 107 -21.98 18.69 -12.18
C ASP A 107 -22.16 19.24 -10.77
N LEU A 108 -23.29 18.95 -10.14
CA LEU A 108 -23.56 19.41 -8.78
C LEU A 108 -22.59 18.82 -7.75
N ALA A 109 -21.99 17.65 -8.00
CA ALA A 109 -21.00 17.07 -7.07
C ALA A 109 -19.69 17.86 -7.05
N GLN A 110 -19.35 18.54 -8.16
CA GLN A 110 -18.15 19.39 -8.24
C GLN A 110 -18.33 20.76 -7.60
N LEU A 111 -19.58 21.15 -7.31
CA LEU A 111 -19.91 22.42 -6.67
C LEU A 111 -19.98 22.33 -5.14
N GLU A 112 -19.79 21.15 -4.57
CA GLU A 112 -19.72 21.00 -3.12
C GLU A 112 -18.46 21.67 -2.58
N ALA A 113 -18.67 22.51 -1.56
CA ALA A 113 -17.60 23.26 -0.92
C ALA A 113 -16.61 22.31 -0.24
N SER A 114 -15.32 22.51 -0.47
CA SER A 114 -14.27 21.71 0.16
C SER A 114 -13.19 22.62 0.76
N VAL A 115 -12.50 22.16 1.80
CA VAL A 115 -11.27 22.82 2.32
C VAL A 115 -9.99 22.21 1.73
N THR A 116 -10.12 21.07 1.05
CA THR A 116 -9.03 20.41 0.32
C THR A 116 -9.27 20.56 -1.17
N ALA A 117 -8.22 20.91 -1.91
CA ALA A 117 -8.28 20.99 -3.37
C ALA A 117 -8.77 19.64 -3.94
N PRO A 118 -9.66 19.66 -4.95
CA PRO A 118 -10.07 18.43 -5.61
C PRO A 118 -8.86 17.80 -6.31
N ARG A 119 -8.79 16.48 -6.28
CA ARG A 119 -7.79 15.72 -7.04
C ARG A 119 -8.43 15.17 -8.32
N GLY A 120 -7.63 15.09 -9.37
CA GLY A 120 -8.03 14.49 -10.63
C GLY A 120 -8.19 12.98 -10.51
N ALA A 121 -9.06 12.43 -11.36
CA ALA A 121 -9.09 11.00 -11.59
C ALA A 121 -7.72 10.50 -12.10
N PRO A 122 -7.28 9.30 -11.72
CA PRO A 122 -6.09 8.65 -12.28
C PRO A 122 -6.10 8.61 -13.80
N LEU A 123 -4.92 8.52 -14.41
CA LEU A 123 -4.82 8.30 -15.85
C LEU A 123 -5.32 6.90 -16.21
N ALA A 124 -6.02 6.79 -17.34
CA ALA A 124 -6.47 5.49 -17.85
C ALA A 124 -5.27 4.53 -18.01
N GLY A 125 -5.39 3.32 -17.47
CA GLY A 125 -4.31 2.33 -17.53
C GLY A 125 -3.22 2.47 -16.46
N GLN A 126 -3.41 3.36 -15.48
CA GLN A 126 -2.51 3.46 -14.32
C GLN A 126 -2.67 2.25 -13.40
N TYR A 127 -1.54 1.61 -13.08
CA TYR A 127 -1.50 0.51 -12.13
C TYR A 127 -1.22 1.04 -10.73
N TRP A 128 -1.91 0.47 -9.75
CA TRP A 128 -1.75 0.76 -8.34
C TRP A 128 -1.35 -0.51 -7.60
N LEU A 129 -0.22 -0.46 -6.89
CA LEU A 129 0.11 -1.44 -5.86
C LEU A 129 -0.45 -0.96 -4.53
N ASP A 130 -1.53 -1.59 -4.08
CA ASP A 130 -2.17 -1.30 -2.80
C ASP A 130 -1.35 -1.92 -1.68
N VAL A 131 -0.41 -1.14 -1.14
CA VAL A 131 0.50 -1.61 -0.09
C VAL A 131 -0.18 -1.76 1.27
N GLY A 132 -1.38 -1.18 1.44
CA GLY A 132 -2.20 -1.36 2.65
C GLY A 132 -2.93 -2.70 2.67
N ALA A 133 -3.35 -3.19 1.51
CA ALA A 133 -3.98 -4.50 1.35
C ALA A 133 -2.99 -5.64 1.02
N THR A 134 -1.77 -5.31 0.60
CA THR A 134 -0.76 -6.29 0.21
C THR A 134 -0.13 -6.98 1.43
N ALA A 135 -0.07 -8.31 1.37
CA ALA A 135 0.72 -9.14 2.28
C ALA A 135 1.96 -9.67 1.56
N TRP A 136 3.14 -9.52 2.16
CA TRP A 136 4.42 -9.84 1.51
C TRP A 136 4.87 -11.30 1.71
N GLY A 137 4.28 -12.02 2.67
CA GLY A 137 4.52 -13.46 2.85
C GLY A 137 5.93 -13.85 3.30
N VAL A 138 6.61 -13.01 4.09
CA VAL A 138 7.96 -13.28 4.59
C VAL A 138 7.91 -14.05 5.91
N PHE A 139 8.70 -15.11 6.00
CA PHE A 139 8.89 -15.93 7.19
C PHE A 139 10.38 -16.04 7.50
N GLN A 140 10.72 -16.19 8.77
CA GLN A 140 12.08 -16.46 9.22
C GLN A 140 12.11 -17.72 10.07
N SER A 141 13.13 -18.58 9.85
CA SER A 141 13.28 -19.81 10.60
C SER A 141 13.87 -19.55 11.98
N ASN A 142 13.27 -20.17 12.99
CA ASN A 142 13.78 -20.21 14.37
C ASN A 142 14.78 -21.37 14.60
N GLY A 143 15.15 -22.11 13.55
CA GLY A 143 16.11 -23.22 13.62
C GLY A 143 15.55 -24.55 14.13
N ASN A 144 14.24 -24.66 14.34
CA ASN A 144 13.61 -25.94 14.66
C ASN A 144 13.76 -26.92 13.49
N SER A 145 14.06 -28.19 13.77
CA SER A 145 14.20 -29.23 12.76
C SER A 145 12.87 -29.67 12.15
N ILE A 146 11.74 -29.41 12.82
CA ILE A 146 10.40 -29.71 12.35
C ILE A 146 9.86 -28.52 11.56
N ALA A 147 9.74 -28.69 10.23
CA ALA A 147 9.37 -27.61 9.30
C ALA A 147 8.09 -26.85 9.70
N GLY A 148 7.03 -27.54 10.15
CA GLY A 148 5.75 -26.90 10.48
C GLY A 148 5.77 -25.92 11.67
N VAL A 149 6.82 -25.95 12.50
CA VAL A 149 7.01 -25.03 13.64
C VAL A 149 8.32 -24.23 13.55
N ALA A 150 9.08 -24.43 12.47
CA ALA A 150 10.33 -23.74 12.23
C ALA A 150 10.10 -22.29 11.76
N TRP A 151 9.00 -22.03 11.04
CA TRP A 151 8.78 -20.79 10.31
C TRP A 151 7.88 -19.82 11.08
N GLU A 152 8.43 -18.66 11.44
CA GLU A 152 7.69 -17.56 12.04
C GLU A 152 7.42 -16.47 11.00
N SER A 153 6.16 -16.03 10.90
CA SER A 153 5.77 -14.95 9.99
C SER A 153 6.34 -13.61 10.45
N LYS A 154 6.89 -12.84 9.51
CA LYS A 154 7.48 -11.53 9.75
C LYS A 154 6.66 -10.42 9.11
N THR A 155 6.47 -9.34 9.86
CA THR A 155 5.95 -8.09 9.30
C THR A 155 7.02 -7.47 8.41
N VAL A 156 6.61 -6.98 7.25
CA VAL A 156 7.46 -6.30 6.27
C VAL A 156 7.01 -4.84 6.21
N LEU A 157 7.93 -3.93 6.51
CA LEU A 157 7.73 -2.49 6.34
C LEU A 157 7.77 -2.12 4.87
N VAL A 158 7.09 -1.04 4.50
CA VAL A 158 7.09 -0.53 3.13
C VAL A 158 7.94 0.72 3.09
N ALA A 159 9.05 0.67 2.36
CA ALA A 159 9.97 1.80 2.19
C ALA A 159 9.62 2.54 0.89
N SER A 160 9.12 3.76 1.05
CA SER A 160 8.80 4.70 -0.03
C SER A 160 10.02 5.52 -0.44
N ASP A 161 9.86 6.47 -1.38
CA ASP A 161 10.94 7.34 -1.84
C ASP A 161 11.61 8.13 -0.69
N ASP A 162 10.84 8.52 0.34
CA ASP A 162 11.35 9.23 1.51
C ASP A 162 12.14 8.33 2.49
N ASP A 163 11.98 7.01 2.38
CA ASP A 163 12.56 6.02 3.29
C ASP A 163 13.83 5.37 2.75
N VAL A 164 14.27 5.72 1.54
CA VAL A 164 15.39 5.08 0.85
C VAL A 164 16.52 6.05 0.52
N THR A 165 17.68 5.48 0.22
CA THR A 165 18.81 6.17 -0.39
C THR A 165 19.36 5.31 -1.51
N ASP A 166 19.86 5.94 -2.57
CA ASP A 166 20.60 5.23 -3.59
C ASP A 166 21.92 4.69 -3.03
N SER A 167 22.20 3.43 -3.33
CA SER A 167 23.45 2.74 -3.03
C SER A 167 23.82 1.86 -4.22
N ALA A 168 24.75 2.37 -5.03
CA ALA A 168 25.23 1.72 -6.26
C ALA A 168 24.12 1.43 -7.30
N GLY A 169 23.22 2.40 -7.53
CA GLY A 169 22.12 2.28 -8.48
C GLY A 169 20.98 1.40 -7.98
N LYS A 170 20.85 1.28 -6.66
CA LYS A 170 19.80 0.51 -5.99
C LYS A 170 19.29 1.30 -4.81
N ASP A 171 17.98 1.41 -4.71
CA ASP A 171 17.33 1.97 -3.53
C ASP A 171 17.45 0.99 -2.37
N VAL A 172 18.06 1.47 -1.27
CA VAL A 172 18.25 0.74 -0.02
C VAL A 172 17.57 1.55 1.09
N PRO A 173 16.84 0.92 2.02
CA PRO A 173 16.21 1.66 3.11
C PRO A 173 17.22 2.41 3.98
N LEU A 174 16.83 3.59 4.47
CA LEU A 174 17.65 4.43 5.34
C LEU A 174 17.97 3.72 6.67
N ALA A 175 19.15 4.00 7.24
CA ALA A 175 19.54 3.42 8.53
C ALA A 175 18.63 3.87 9.70
N SER A 176 17.91 4.99 9.57
CA SER A 176 16.89 5.43 10.53
C SER A 176 15.56 4.68 10.39
N PHE A 177 15.30 4.08 9.23
CA PHE A 177 14.06 3.38 8.95
C PHE A 177 14.04 2.01 9.65
N GLY A 178 12.97 1.70 10.39
CA GLY A 178 12.78 0.43 11.09
C GLY A 178 13.80 0.10 12.19
N ALA A 179 13.70 -1.12 12.73
CA ALA A 179 14.52 -1.65 13.82
C ALA A 179 15.22 -2.96 13.42
N ASN A 180 16.28 -3.35 14.16
CA ASN A 180 17.01 -4.58 13.90
C ASN A 180 16.09 -5.82 13.99
N GLY A 181 16.26 -6.77 13.06
CA GLY A 181 15.43 -7.97 12.93
C GLY A 181 14.11 -7.76 12.17
N GLN A 182 13.82 -6.53 11.73
CA GLN A 182 12.68 -6.24 10.86
C GLN A 182 13.05 -6.40 9.38
N PHE A 183 12.02 -6.64 8.58
CA PHE A 183 12.10 -6.71 7.13
C PHE A 183 11.46 -5.47 6.52
N ALA A 184 11.97 -5.04 5.38
CA ALA A 184 11.39 -3.96 4.58
C ALA A 184 11.38 -4.34 3.11
N VAL A 185 10.38 -3.88 2.38
CA VAL A 185 10.32 -3.95 0.92
C VAL A 185 10.41 -2.55 0.35
N VAL A 186 11.24 -2.37 -0.66
CA VAL A 186 11.37 -1.11 -1.38
C VAL A 186 10.37 -1.11 -2.54
N ILE A 187 9.56 -0.06 -2.66
CA ILE A 187 8.46 0.06 -3.64
C ILE A 187 8.68 1.16 -4.69
N THR A 188 9.85 1.77 -4.69
CA THR A 188 10.23 2.85 -5.62
C THR A 188 10.41 2.36 -7.06
N THR A 189 10.62 1.05 -7.24
CA THR A 189 10.82 0.41 -8.55
C THR A 189 10.09 -0.92 -8.63
N ALA A 190 9.98 -1.47 -9.85
CA ALA A 190 9.35 -2.76 -10.10
C ALA A 190 10.07 -3.96 -9.46
N ASP A 191 11.33 -3.78 -9.04
CA ASP A 191 12.19 -4.83 -8.49
C ASP A 191 11.86 -5.22 -7.05
N ASN A 192 10.91 -4.55 -6.40
CA ASN A 192 10.35 -4.86 -5.08
C ASN A 192 11.27 -5.62 -4.11
N ARG A 193 12.48 -5.08 -3.91
CA ARG A 193 13.56 -5.77 -3.19
C ARG A 193 13.25 -5.82 -1.70
N ILE A 194 13.50 -6.97 -1.09
CA ILE A 194 13.28 -7.18 0.35
C ILE A 194 14.62 -7.15 1.08
N PHE A 195 14.66 -6.40 2.16
CA PHE A 195 15.83 -6.21 3.01
C PHE A 195 15.54 -6.67 4.43
N GLU A 196 16.59 -7.08 5.14
CA GLU A 196 16.57 -7.30 6.58
C GLU A 196 17.53 -6.32 7.26
N LYS A 197 17.08 -5.71 8.38
CA LYS A 197 17.94 -4.84 9.18
C LYS A 197 18.76 -5.64 10.19
N ILE A 198 20.08 -5.59 10.08
CA ILE A 198 21.00 -6.31 10.96
C ILE A 198 22.05 -5.32 11.47
N ALA A 199 22.16 -5.21 12.80
CA ALA A 199 23.14 -4.35 13.46
C ALA A 199 23.16 -2.89 12.95
N GLY A 200 21.98 -2.33 12.63
CA GLY A 200 21.80 -0.95 12.19
C GLY A 200 21.84 -0.73 10.67
N ALA A 201 22.22 -1.74 9.89
CA ALA A 201 22.30 -1.65 8.43
C ALA A 201 21.28 -2.57 7.74
N TRP A 202 20.78 -2.14 6.57
CA TRP A 202 19.86 -2.91 5.74
C TRP A 202 20.63 -3.74 4.71
N TYR A 203 20.30 -5.03 4.62
CA TYR A 203 20.91 -5.95 3.67
C TYR A 203 19.84 -6.65 2.84
N GLU A 204 19.99 -6.64 1.52
CA GLU A 204 19.11 -7.36 0.59
C GLU A 204 19.16 -8.85 0.91
N ILE A 205 18.00 -9.48 1.13
CA ILE A 205 17.95 -10.88 1.58
C ILE A 205 18.61 -11.81 0.56
N GLY A 206 19.49 -12.70 1.03
CA GLY A 206 20.21 -13.65 0.18
C GLY A 206 21.46 -13.11 -0.50
N SER A 207 21.70 -11.80 -0.45
CA SER A 207 22.94 -11.17 -0.93
C SER A 207 24.17 -11.66 -0.15
N THR A 208 25.36 -11.47 -0.72
CA THR A 208 26.63 -11.78 -0.04
C THR A 208 26.82 -10.97 1.24
N GLY A 209 26.40 -9.70 1.24
CA GLY A 209 26.41 -8.84 2.42
C GLY A 209 25.47 -9.35 3.52
N TRP A 210 24.26 -9.75 3.16
CA TRP A 210 23.29 -10.32 4.10
C TRP A 210 23.79 -11.62 4.75
N LYS A 211 24.38 -12.52 3.94
CA LYS A 211 25.01 -13.75 4.45
C LYS A 211 26.17 -13.43 5.39
N SER A 212 27.03 -12.48 5.03
CA SER A 212 28.17 -12.08 5.87
C SER A 212 27.73 -11.44 7.21
N ALA A 213 26.61 -10.70 7.20
CA ALA A 213 26.00 -10.17 8.41
C ALA A 213 25.40 -11.26 9.32
N ARG A 214 25.26 -12.50 8.81
CA ARG A 214 24.75 -13.67 9.53
C ARG A 214 25.74 -14.85 9.44
N PRO A 215 26.88 -14.78 10.14
CA PRO A 215 27.91 -15.80 10.05
C PRO A 215 27.45 -17.15 10.60
N THR A 216 27.76 -18.22 9.87
CA THR A 216 27.53 -19.59 10.35
C THR A 216 28.42 -19.86 11.53
N THR A 217 27.84 -20.06 12.70
CA THR A 217 28.56 -20.15 13.97
C THR A 217 28.31 -21.50 14.62
N ILE A 218 29.38 -22.17 15.05
CA ILE A 218 29.32 -23.36 15.90
C ILE A 218 30.10 -23.11 17.18
N GLN A 219 29.70 -23.79 18.26
CA GLN A 219 30.33 -23.67 19.56
C GLN A 219 30.61 -25.04 20.16
N SER A 220 31.76 -25.15 20.82
CA SER A 220 32.14 -26.34 21.58
C SER A 220 31.29 -26.48 22.85
N ALA A 221 31.42 -27.60 23.57
CA ALA A 221 30.98 -27.68 24.96
C ALA A 221 31.65 -26.59 25.83
N VAL A 222 31.03 -26.22 26.95
CA VAL A 222 31.66 -25.34 27.96
C VAL A 222 32.79 -26.11 28.61
N ASN A 223 33.97 -25.49 28.76
CA ASN A 223 35.13 -26.10 29.42
C ASN A 223 35.41 -27.53 28.90
N PRO A 224 35.58 -27.72 27.58
CA PRO A 224 35.84 -29.05 27.05
C PRO A 224 37.19 -29.57 27.60
N PRO A 225 37.35 -30.89 27.74
CA PRO A 225 38.63 -31.48 28.09
C PRO A 225 39.74 -31.07 27.12
N VAL A 226 40.98 -31.10 27.62
CA VAL A 226 42.17 -30.89 26.79
C VAL A 226 42.22 -31.97 25.71
N VAL A 227 42.46 -31.57 24.47
CA VAL A 227 42.56 -32.48 23.33
C VAL A 227 43.95 -33.09 23.27
N ALA A 228 44.06 -34.38 22.94
CA ALA A 228 45.36 -35.05 22.88
C ALA A 228 46.26 -34.47 21.77
N GLU A 229 47.57 -34.37 22.04
CA GLU A 229 48.57 -33.97 21.04
C GLU A 229 48.49 -34.86 19.79
N GLY A 230 48.69 -34.26 18.61
CA GLY A 230 48.68 -34.97 17.33
C GLY A 230 47.27 -35.35 16.82
N SER A 231 46.22 -34.99 17.56
CA SER A 231 44.84 -35.09 17.09
C SER A 231 44.62 -34.18 15.89
N GLN A 232 43.79 -34.60 14.94
CA GLN A 232 43.53 -33.85 13.70
C GLN A 232 42.05 -33.77 13.40
N PHE A 233 41.63 -32.60 12.94
CA PHE A 233 40.31 -32.37 12.38
C PHE A 233 40.42 -31.46 11.15
N ILE A 234 39.37 -31.42 10.36
CA ILE A 234 39.30 -30.65 9.13
C ILE A 234 38.29 -29.52 9.33
N ILE A 235 38.64 -28.31 8.88
CA ILE A 235 37.70 -27.19 8.72
C ILE A 235 37.72 -26.79 7.24
N ASN A 236 36.57 -26.86 6.56
CA ASN A 236 36.43 -26.50 5.14
C ASN A 236 37.55 -27.08 4.24
N GLY A 237 37.87 -28.37 4.43
CA GLY A 237 38.90 -29.09 3.68
C GLY A 237 40.34 -28.89 4.16
N THR A 238 40.61 -27.94 5.06
CA THR A 238 41.95 -27.70 5.63
C THR A 238 42.13 -28.50 6.91
N THR A 239 43.24 -29.26 7.01
CA THR A 239 43.55 -30.04 8.21
C THR A 239 44.18 -29.16 9.28
N ILE A 240 43.61 -29.17 10.48
CA ILE A 240 44.15 -28.58 11.70
C ILE A 240 44.77 -29.69 12.53
N VAL A 241 46.00 -29.46 13.01
CA VAL A 241 46.74 -30.37 13.88
C VAL A 241 46.83 -29.76 15.27
N VAL A 242 46.43 -30.51 16.29
CA VAL A 242 46.57 -30.11 17.69
C VAL A 242 48.02 -30.33 18.12
N GLY A 243 48.68 -29.27 18.58
CA GLY A 243 50.05 -29.32 19.08
C GLY A 243 50.17 -29.94 20.47
N VAL A 244 51.34 -29.78 21.09
CA VAL A 244 51.64 -30.26 22.46
C VAL A 244 50.70 -29.66 23.52
N ASP A 245 50.22 -28.44 23.30
CA ASP A 245 49.20 -27.80 24.11
C ASP A 245 47.83 -28.00 23.46
N GLY A 246 47.01 -28.86 24.04
CA GLY A 246 45.64 -29.16 23.60
C GLY A 246 44.57 -28.26 24.21
N SER A 247 44.94 -27.15 24.83
CA SER A 247 44.00 -26.19 25.44
C SER A 247 43.21 -25.41 24.38
N LEU A 248 42.07 -24.83 24.77
CA LEU A 248 41.29 -23.99 23.85
C LEU A 248 42.09 -22.83 23.22
N PRO A 249 42.91 -22.06 23.97
CA PRO A 249 43.75 -21.01 23.39
C PRO A 249 44.71 -21.52 22.31
N ALA A 250 45.34 -22.67 22.53
CA ALA A 250 46.26 -23.26 21.58
C ALA A 250 45.54 -23.80 20.33
N ILE A 251 44.39 -24.45 20.50
CA ILE A 251 43.55 -24.92 19.37
C ILE A 251 43.04 -23.73 18.55
N ARG A 252 42.57 -22.66 19.21
CA ARG A 252 42.18 -21.41 18.53
C ARG A 252 43.34 -20.88 17.70
N GLN A 253 44.55 -20.81 18.27
CA GLN A 253 45.73 -20.32 17.55
C GLN A 253 46.05 -21.19 16.34
N ALA A 254 46.01 -22.52 16.47
CA ALA A 254 46.21 -23.43 15.35
C ALA A 254 45.20 -23.23 14.20
N ILE A 255 43.95 -22.88 14.51
CA ILE A 255 42.94 -22.53 13.49
C ILE A 255 43.29 -21.20 12.81
N LEU A 256 43.71 -20.18 13.57
CA LEU A 256 44.09 -18.88 13.02
C LEU A 256 45.35 -18.99 12.14
N ASP A 257 46.35 -19.75 12.57
CA ASP A 257 47.60 -19.98 11.83
C ASP A 257 47.39 -20.73 10.51
N ALA A 258 46.33 -21.56 10.44
CA ALA A 258 45.94 -22.24 9.20
C ALA A 258 45.39 -21.28 8.12
N ASN A 259 45.12 -20.01 8.47
CA ASN A 259 44.73 -18.94 7.53
C ASN A 259 43.61 -19.34 6.56
N ILE A 260 42.60 -20.06 7.07
CA ILE A 260 41.48 -20.54 6.24
C ILE A 260 40.59 -19.34 5.86
N PRO A 261 40.32 -19.11 4.56
CA PRO A 261 39.51 -17.99 4.12
C PRO A 261 38.13 -17.95 4.79
N ASN A 262 37.75 -16.77 5.29
CA ASN A 262 36.48 -16.51 5.97
C ASN A 262 36.22 -17.34 7.24
N ILE A 263 37.24 -17.99 7.81
CA ILE A 263 37.11 -18.68 9.09
C ILE A 263 37.73 -17.83 10.19
N ALA A 264 36.92 -17.54 11.19
CA ALA A 264 37.36 -16.94 12.44
C ALA A 264 37.18 -17.95 13.59
N ALA A 265 38.12 -17.95 14.54
CA ALA A 265 38.04 -18.73 15.76
C ALA A 265 38.25 -17.82 16.96
N ASP A 266 37.40 -17.96 17.98
CA ASP A 266 37.44 -17.16 19.20
C ASP A 266 37.11 -18.02 20.43
N ILE A 267 37.34 -17.49 21.63
CA ILE A 267 36.93 -18.11 22.89
C ILE A 267 35.96 -17.18 23.60
N ALA A 268 34.71 -17.61 23.70
CA ALA A 268 33.65 -16.87 24.40
C ALA A 268 32.94 -17.77 25.40
N ALA A 269 32.71 -17.27 26.61
CA ALA A 269 32.08 -18.03 27.70
C ALA A 269 32.68 -19.43 27.91
N SER A 270 34.01 -19.53 27.86
CA SER A 270 34.80 -20.77 27.97
C SER A 270 34.45 -21.85 26.94
N ARG A 271 34.02 -21.44 25.74
CA ARG A 271 33.80 -22.30 24.57
C ARG A 271 34.70 -21.85 23.42
N LEU A 272 35.15 -22.79 22.60
CA LEU A 272 35.67 -22.48 21.28
C LEU A 272 34.50 -22.14 20.35
N VAL A 273 34.56 -20.97 19.73
CA VAL A 273 33.58 -20.49 18.77
C VAL A 273 34.24 -20.42 17.40
N ILE A 274 33.71 -21.15 16.42
CA ILE A 274 34.19 -21.13 15.04
C ILE A 274 33.11 -20.51 14.17
N LYS A 275 33.49 -19.54 13.34
CA LYS A 275 32.56 -18.79 12.49
C LYS A 275 33.03 -18.84 11.04
N ASN A 276 32.10 -19.12 10.12
CA ASN A 276 32.25 -18.73 8.73
C ASN A 276 31.71 -17.30 8.56
N THR A 277 32.61 -16.32 8.45
CA THR A 277 32.28 -14.89 8.38
C THR A 277 31.60 -14.47 7.08
N ALA A 278 31.60 -15.34 6.06
CA ALA A 278 30.87 -15.10 4.81
C ALA A 278 29.43 -15.62 4.83
N GLY A 279 28.98 -16.28 5.92
CA GLY A 279 27.63 -16.84 6.04
C GLY A 279 27.36 -18.08 5.17
N GLY A 280 28.41 -18.71 4.65
CA GLY A 280 28.32 -19.96 3.90
C GLY A 280 28.37 -21.20 4.79
N ASN A 281 28.40 -22.39 4.18
CA ASN A 281 28.53 -23.63 4.93
C ASN A 281 29.83 -23.66 5.74
N LEU A 282 29.77 -24.22 6.94
CA LEU A 282 30.92 -24.55 7.76
C LEU A 282 30.99 -26.06 7.88
N ILE A 283 32.05 -26.65 7.35
CA ILE A 283 32.25 -28.11 7.35
C ILE A 283 33.32 -28.41 8.38
N ILE A 284 33.00 -29.26 9.36
CA ILE A 284 33.96 -29.77 10.34
C ILE A 284 33.93 -31.30 10.38
N GLU A 285 35.11 -31.91 10.27
CA GLU A 285 35.24 -33.37 10.20
C GLU A 285 36.38 -33.87 11.07
N ASN A 286 36.19 -34.99 11.76
CA ASN A 286 37.30 -35.65 12.46
C ASN A 286 38.20 -36.32 11.44
N ARG A 287 39.52 -36.23 11.66
CA ARG A 287 40.51 -36.92 10.83
C ARG A 287 41.30 -37.97 11.60
N ASN A 288 41.82 -37.61 12.78
CA ASN A 288 42.62 -38.50 13.63
C ASN A 288 42.31 -38.24 15.11
N LEU A 289 42.21 -39.29 15.94
CA LEU A 289 41.97 -39.25 17.39
C LEU A 289 40.69 -38.51 17.85
N THR A 290 39.75 -38.24 16.95
CA THR A 290 38.40 -37.71 17.23
C THR A 290 38.32 -36.42 18.09
N PRO A 291 39.15 -35.40 17.87
CA PRO A 291 39.21 -34.20 18.72
C PRO A 291 37.92 -33.40 18.77
N LEU A 292 37.09 -33.43 17.71
CA LEU A 292 35.81 -32.73 17.70
C LEU A 292 34.86 -33.30 18.76
N ALA A 293 34.89 -34.61 19.00
CA ALA A 293 34.08 -35.23 20.05
C ALA A 293 34.54 -34.80 21.45
N THR A 294 35.86 -34.70 21.67
CA THR A 294 36.43 -34.16 22.92
C THR A 294 36.01 -32.71 23.14
N LEU A 295 36.01 -31.89 22.09
CA LEU A 295 35.52 -30.51 22.15
C LEU A 295 33.99 -30.42 22.30
N GLY A 296 33.26 -31.51 22.09
CA GLY A 296 31.78 -31.53 22.13
C GLY A 296 31.12 -31.03 20.85
N PHE A 297 31.82 -31.05 19.72
CA PHE A 297 31.26 -30.84 18.39
C PHE A 297 30.80 -32.16 17.77
N THR A 298 29.74 -32.08 16.95
CA THR A 298 29.37 -33.15 16.02
C THR A 298 29.97 -32.84 14.65
N SER A 299 30.68 -33.80 14.04
CA SER A 299 31.16 -33.63 12.66
C SER A 299 29.98 -33.51 11.69
N GLY A 300 30.13 -32.66 10.68
CA GLY A 300 29.11 -32.46 9.67
C GLY A 300 29.22 -31.14 8.93
N THR A 301 28.22 -30.90 8.08
CA THR A 301 28.04 -29.62 7.37
C THR A 301 27.00 -28.79 8.10
N PHE A 302 27.45 -27.67 8.65
CA PHE A 302 26.58 -26.64 9.23
C PHE A 302 26.24 -25.65 8.13
N LYS A 303 24.97 -25.62 7.73
CA LYS A 303 24.51 -24.71 6.67
C LYS A 303 24.42 -23.28 7.21
N GLY A 304 24.80 -22.32 6.38
CA GLY A 304 24.54 -20.91 6.64
C GLY A 304 23.12 -20.52 6.21
N PRO A 305 22.69 -19.29 6.57
CA PRO A 305 21.35 -18.82 6.28
C PRO A 305 21.09 -18.72 4.78
N ALA A 306 19.94 -19.23 4.35
CA ALA A 306 19.50 -19.24 2.97
C ALA A 306 18.15 -18.53 2.79
N VAL A 307 17.86 -18.13 1.56
CA VAL A 307 16.54 -17.60 1.18
C VAL A 307 15.87 -18.59 0.25
N THR A 308 14.66 -18.99 0.58
CA THR A 308 13.81 -19.84 -0.26
C THR A 308 12.58 -19.05 -0.71
N ARG A 309 12.19 -19.18 -1.97
CA ARG A 309 10.96 -18.60 -2.51
C ARG A 309 10.13 -19.71 -3.14
N THR A 310 8.84 -19.78 -2.82
CA THR A 310 7.96 -20.84 -3.34
C THR A 310 6.70 -20.26 -3.96
N ALA A 311 6.22 -20.90 -5.01
CA ALA A 311 4.89 -20.62 -5.59
C ALA A 311 3.78 -21.49 -4.95
N ASP A 312 4.14 -22.38 -4.03
CA ASP A 312 3.24 -23.28 -3.33
C ASP A 312 3.25 -23.05 -1.80
N ALA A 313 2.41 -23.82 -1.10
CA ALA A 313 2.20 -23.68 0.33
C ALA A 313 3.06 -24.61 1.21
N GLN A 314 3.97 -25.39 0.63
CA GLN A 314 4.80 -26.36 1.37
C GLN A 314 5.87 -25.65 2.18
N TYR A 315 6.00 -26.05 3.45
CA TYR A 315 7.08 -25.56 4.30
C TYR A 315 8.43 -26.07 3.75
N PRO A 316 9.43 -25.19 3.60
CA PRO A 316 10.78 -25.65 3.29
C PRO A 316 11.32 -26.53 4.42
N THR A 317 12.00 -27.63 4.05
CA THR A 317 12.58 -28.60 4.97
C THR A 317 14.07 -28.33 5.19
N GLY A 318 14.61 -28.78 6.33
CA GLY A 318 16.03 -28.65 6.63
C GLY A 318 16.52 -27.20 6.81
N SER A 319 15.64 -26.31 7.28
CA SER A 319 15.97 -24.91 7.51
C SER A 319 16.96 -24.73 8.65
N THR A 320 17.82 -23.72 8.56
CA THR A 320 18.67 -23.25 9.64
C THR A 320 18.12 -21.98 10.28
N PHE A 321 18.54 -21.70 11.52
CA PHE A 321 18.15 -20.47 12.21
C PHE A 321 18.51 -19.25 11.35
N GLY A 322 17.54 -18.38 11.12
CA GLY A 322 17.71 -17.18 10.31
C GLY A 322 17.49 -17.37 8.81
N ASP A 323 17.21 -18.59 8.33
CA ASP A 323 16.73 -18.78 6.96
C ASP A 323 15.47 -17.93 6.72
N VAL A 324 15.31 -17.42 5.51
CA VAL A 324 14.16 -16.62 5.11
C VAL A 324 13.37 -17.38 4.06
N TRP A 325 12.06 -17.42 4.23
CA TRP A 325 11.14 -17.99 3.26
C TRP A 325 10.15 -16.92 2.80
N VAL A 326 10.12 -16.66 1.49
CA VAL A 326 9.06 -15.87 0.87
C VAL A 326 8.04 -16.83 0.27
N LYS A 327 6.88 -16.91 0.92
CA LYS A 327 5.79 -17.80 0.53
C LYS A 327 4.87 -17.08 -0.46
N GLY A 328 4.84 -17.52 -1.71
CA GLY A 328 4.04 -16.91 -2.79
C GLY A 328 2.54 -17.23 -2.78
N THR A 329 2.01 -17.85 -1.72
CA THR A 329 0.60 -18.26 -1.64
C THR A 329 -0.10 -17.65 -0.43
N THR A 330 -1.35 -17.24 -0.59
CA THR A 330 -2.12 -16.51 0.43
C THR A 330 -2.38 -17.25 1.77
N PRO A 331 -2.57 -18.59 1.84
CA PRO A 331 -2.93 -19.24 3.09
C PRO A 331 -1.85 -19.06 4.18
N ASN A 332 -2.27 -19.01 5.45
CA ASN A 332 -1.38 -18.95 6.62
C ASN A 332 -0.38 -17.77 6.57
N LYS A 333 -0.84 -16.55 6.26
CA LYS A 333 -0.03 -15.32 6.21
C LYS A 333 1.05 -15.30 5.11
N GLY A 334 0.87 -16.07 4.04
CA GLY A 334 1.74 -15.94 2.88
C GLY A 334 1.35 -14.76 1.99
N ALA A 335 2.02 -14.64 0.85
CA ALA A 335 1.94 -13.45 0.01
C ALA A 335 0.57 -13.32 -0.65
N ASN A 336 0.06 -12.09 -0.66
CA ASN A 336 -1.13 -11.66 -1.38
C ASN A 336 -0.85 -10.25 -1.95
N TRP A 337 -0.44 -10.18 -3.20
CA TRP A 337 -0.08 -8.91 -3.84
C TRP A 337 -1.31 -8.30 -4.50
N VAL A 338 -1.71 -7.12 -4.02
CA VAL A 338 -2.93 -6.46 -4.46
C VAL A 338 -2.57 -5.40 -5.47
N VAL A 339 -2.56 -5.80 -6.74
CA VAL A 339 -2.39 -4.88 -7.87
C VAL A 339 -3.76 -4.52 -8.41
N LYS A 340 -3.98 -3.24 -8.70
CA LYS A 340 -5.22 -2.71 -9.25
C LYS A 340 -4.95 -1.92 -10.52
N LEU A 341 -5.89 -1.93 -11.45
CA LEU A 341 -5.82 -1.17 -12.71
C LEU A 341 -6.98 -0.18 -12.77
N TYR A 342 -6.67 1.09 -13.01
CA TYR A 342 -7.70 2.11 -13.15
C TYR A 342 -8.44 2.01 -14.50
N ASP A 343 -9.77 1.92 -14.44
CA ASP A 343 -10.67 1.98 -15.59
C ASP A 343 -11.35 3.36 -15.66
N ALA A 344 -10.98 4.14 -16.66
CA ALA A 344 -11.52 5.49 -16.87
C ALA A 344 -12.97 5.51 -17.35
N THR A 345 -13.52 4.37 -17.81
CA THR A 345 -14.93 4.27 -18.23
C THR A 345 -15.85 4.14 -17.02
N SER A 346 -15.48 3.25 -16.09
CA SER A 346 -16.23 3.02 -14.86
C SER A 346 -15.77 3.87 -13.68
N LEU A 347 -14.66 4.62 -13.84
CA LEU A 347 -13.99 5.40 -12.79
C LEU A 347 -13.70 4.57 -11.53
N THR A 348 -13.33 3.30 -11.71
CA THR A 348 -13.04 2.37 -10.62
C THR A 348 -11.73 1.64 -10.85
N TYR A 349 -11.10 1.23 -9.75
CA TYR A 349 -9.98 0.30 -9.79
C TYR A 349 -10.45 -1.15 -9.85
N ASN A 350 -10.01 -1.86 -10.88
CA ASN A 350 -10.20 -3.30 -11.02
C ASN A 350 -9.02 -4.03 -10.38
N THR A 351 -9.28 -4.89 -9.38
CA THR A 351 -8.25 -5.73 -8.76
C THR A 351 -7.80 -6.81 -9.73
N LEU A 352 -6.49 -6.91 -9.94
CA LEU A 352 -5.83 -7.93 -10.73
C LEU A 352 -5.29 -9.04 -9.83
N THR A 353 -5.37 -10.27 -10.31
CA THR A 353 -4.70 -11.41 -9.66
C THR A 353 -3.22 -11.40 -10.04
N ALA A 354 -2.33 -11.38 -9.05
CA ALA A 354 -0.88 -11.44 -9.24
C ALA A 354 -0.29 -12.75 -8.67
N PRO A 355 -0.35 -13.87 -9.41
CA PRO A 355 0.22 -15.15 -8.97
C PRO A 355 1.75 -15.09 -8.89
N PHE A 356 2.36 -15.98 -8.10
CA PHE A 356 3.82 -16.10 -8.01
C PHE A 356 4.35 -17.12 -9.02
N PHE A 357 5.33 -16.73 -9.83
CA PHE A 357 6.01 -17.66 -10.74
C PHE A 357 7.52 -17.47 -10.75
N PRO A 358 8.29 -18.57 -10.89
CA PRO A 358 9.71 -18.49 -11.18
C PRO A 358 9.99 -17.76 -12.48
N PHE A 359 11.06 -16.97 -12.53
CA PHE A 359 11.61 -16.40 -13.75
C PHE A 359 13.15 -16.40 -13.70
N ASP A 360 13.78 -16.07 -14.81
CA ASP A 360 15.23 -15.93 -14.91
C ASP A 360 15.63 -14.45 -14.96
N ALA A 361 16.13 -13.91 -13.85
CA ALA A 361 16.48 -12.50 -13.78
C ALA A 361 17.72 -12.17 -14.64
N THR A 362 18.53 -13.17 -15.01
CA THR A 362 19.78 -12.97 -15.76
C THR A 362 19.56 -12.80 -17.27
N LYS A 363 18.38 -13.17 -17.76
CA LYS A 363 18.01 -13.05 -19.19
C LYS A 363 17.46 -11.67 -19.54
N SER A 364 17.70 -11.26 -20.78
CA SER A 364 17.13 -10.05 -21.38
C SER A 364 15.60 -10.10 -21.39
N GLU A 365 14.94 -8.93 -21.31
CA GLU A 365 13.48 -8.81 -21.44
C GLU A 365 12.94 -9.32 -22.79
N THR A 366 13.80 -9.40 -23.81
CA THR A 366 13.45 -9.93 -25.13
C THR A 366 13.56 -11.46 -25.23
N ASP A 367 14.05 -12.14 -24.20
CA ASP A 367 14.21 -13.59 -24.20
C ASP A 367 12.88 -14.29 -23.81
N ALA A 368 12.31 -15.04 -24.76
CA ALA A 368 11.04 -15.74 -24.56
C ALA A 368 11.05 -16.78 -23.42
N THR A 369 12.24 -17.21 -22.97
CA THR A 369 12.40 -18.19 -21.88
C THR A 369 12.56 -17.55 -20.50
N LYS A 370 12.65 -16.21 -20.42
CA LYS A 370 12.74 -15.47 -19.16
C LYS A 370 11.57 -15.80 -18.23
N ASP A 371 10.37 -15.82 -18.80
CA ASP A 371 9.10 -15.97 -18.07
C ASP A 371 8.44 -17.33 -18.38
N MET A 372 9.25 -18.35 -18.64
CA MET A 372 8.79 -19.67 -19.11
C MET A 372 7.77 -20.33 -18.17
N ALA A 373 7.93 -20.20 -16.85
CA ALA A 373 6.98 -20.79 -15.89
C ALA A 373 5.61 -20.08 -15.93
N ALA A 374 5.62 -18.75 -16.05
CA ALA A 374 4.40 -17.95 -16.22
C ALA A 374 3.71 -18.29 -17.54
N ASN A 375 4.47 -18.37 -18.65
CA ASN A 375 3.96 -18.74 -19.97
C ASN A 375 3.35 -20.16 -20.00
N ALA A 376 3.96 -21.12 -19.31
CA ALA A 376 3.47 -22.50 -19.26
C ALA A 376 2.09 -22.62 -18.59
N VAL A 377 1.78 -21.75 -17.63
CA VAL A 377 0.52 -21.79 -16.87
C VAL A 377 -0.52 -20.84 -17.46
N MET A 378 -0.12 -19.63 -17.85
CA MET A 378 -1.03 -18.58 -18.31
C MET A 378 -1.19 -18.52 -19.84
N GLY A 379 -0.34 -19.20 -20.60
CA GLY A 379 -0.37 -19.19 -22.06
C GLY A 379 -0.16 -17.79 -22.64
N VAL A 380 -1.10 -17.34 -23.47
CA VAL A 380 -1.14 -15.98 -24.03
C VAL A 380 -2.29 -15.23 -23.34
N PRO A 381 -2.01 -14.57 -22.20
CA PRO A 381 -3.06 -13.90 -21.44
C PRO A 381 -3.46 -12.57 -22.10
N ALA A 382 -4.50 -11.93 -21.56
CA ALA A 382 -4.88 -10.58 -21.98
C ALA A 382 -3.78 -9.56 -21.63
N VAL A 383 -3.65 -8.51 -22.44
CA VAL A 383 -2.78 -7.36 -22.15
C VAL A 383 -3.12 -6.81 -20.76
N GLY A 384 -2.09 -6.53 -19.97
CA GLY A 384 -2.21 -6.04 -18.60
C GLY A 384 -2.37 -7.11 -17.54
N THR A 385 -2.38 -8.40 -17.90
CA THR A 385 -2.22 -9.49 -16.92
C THR A 385 -0.90 -9.35 -16.20
N VAL A 386 -0.92 -9.47 -14.86
CA VAL A 386 0.26 -9.30 -14.01
C VAL A 386 0.59 -10.58 -13.25
N TYR A 387 1.84 -10.71 -12.84
CA TYR A 387 2.27 -11.73 -11.87
C TYR A 387 3.51 -11.24 -11.11
N VAL A 388 3.79 -11.88 -9.97
CA VAL A 388 5.01 -11.67 -9.20
C VAL A 388 6.06 -12.67 -9.62
N ALA A 389 7.11 -12.19 -10.27
CA ALA A 389 8.24 -12.99 -10.70
C ALA A 389 9.25 -13.14 -9.57
N PHE A 390 9.85 -14.31 -9.43
CA PHE A 390 10.96 -14.51 -8.51
C PHE A 390 12.04 -15.43 -9.09
N ASP A 391 13.29 -15.12 -8.79
CA ASP A 391 14.44 -15.92 -9.19
C ASP A 391 15.11 -16.47 -7.94
N ALA A 392 15.13 -17.79 -7.81
CA ALA A 392 15.71 -18.47 -6.65
C ALA A 392 17.25 -18.39 -6.62
N ALA A 393 17.90 -18.22 -7.77
CA ALA A 393 19.35 -18.14 -7.88
C ALA A 393 19.87 -16.74 -7.58
N THR A 394 19.27 -15.72 -8.19
CA THR A 394 19.70 -14.32 -8.02
C THR A 394 19.05 -13.62 -6.82
N GLY A 395 17.91 -14.13 -6.35
CA GLY A 395 17.13 -13.54 -5.28
C GLY A 395 16.25 -12.37 -5.69
N VAL A 396 16.21 -12.03 -6.99
CA VAL A 396 15.38 -10.96 -7.53
C VAL A 396 13.90 -11.34 -7.45
N GLN A 397 13.04 -10.37 -7.15
CA GLN A 397 11.59 -10.53 -7.14
C GLN A 397 10.95 -9.27 -7.74
N MET A 398 10.06 -9.36 -8.72
CA MET A 398 9.51 -8.17 -9.37
C MET A 398 8.07 -8.36 -9.84
N LEU A 399 7.31 -7.28 -9.91
CA LEU A 399 6.02 -7.28 -10.59
C LEU A 399 6.24 -7.16 -12.10
N ARG A 400 5.62 -8.07 -12.86
CA ARG A 400 5.68 -8.08 -14.33
C ARG A 400 4.28 -8.01 -14.93
N ARG A 401 4.17 -7.39 -16.11
CA ARG A 401 2.91 -7.24 -16.86
C ARG A 401 3.05 -7.78 -18.28
N TYR A 402 1.99 -8.37 -18.81
CA TYR A 402 1.94 -8.80 -20.20
C TYR A 402 1.59 -7.62 -21.12
N ASN A 403 2.46 -7.31 -22.09
CA ASN A 403 2.28 -6.19 -23.01
C ASN A 403 1.61 -6.58 -24.35
N GLY A 404 1.21 -7.84 -24.51
CA GLY A 404 0.65 -8.38 -25.76
C GLY A 404 1.63 -9.20 -26.60
N THR A 405 2.93 -9.10 -26.31
CA THR A 405 3.99 -9.90 -26.97
C THR A 405 4.80 -10.70 -25.97
N GLY A 406 5.09 -10.14 -24.80
CA GLY A 406 5.81 -10.78 -23.70
C GLY A 406 5.52 -10.08 -22.39
N TYR A 407 6.20 -10.52 -21.33
CA TYR A 407 6.16 -9.82 -20.05
C TYR A 407 7.29 -8.81 -19.94
N GLU A 408 7.00 -7.70 -19.27
CA GLU A 408 7.95 -6.62 -18.96
C GLU A 408 7.76 -6.16 -17.51
N PRO A 409 8.73 -5.45 -16.90
CA PRO A 409 8.55 -4.87 -15.57
C PRO A 409 7.32 -3.97 -15.49
N LEU A 410 6.52 -4.11 -14.43
CA LEU A 410 5.33 -3.31 -14.23
C LEU A 410 5.68 -1.90 -13.77
N ALA A 411 5.23 -0.89 -14.51
CA ALA A 411 5.16 0.49 -14.01
C ALA A 411 3.87 0.67 -13.19
N TYR A 412 3.98 1.11 -11.94
CA TYR A 412 2.86 1.31 -11.02
C TYR A 412 3.12 2.48 -10.06
N VAL A 413 2.06 2.97 -9.42
CA VAL A 413 2.13 3.82 -8.22
C VAL A 413 1.87 2.95 -6.99
N ALA A 414 2.73 2.97 -5.99
CA ALA A 414 2.50 2.26 -4.73
C ALA A 414 2.02 3.24 -3.66
N SER A 415 0.89 2.92 -3.03
CA SER A 415 0.29 3.77 -2.01
C SER A 415 -0.69 2.96 -1.15
N PRO A 416 -0.82 3.24 0.16
CA PRO A 416 -1.84 2.63 1.00
C PRO A 416 -3.23 3.20 0.74
N ILE A 417 -3.31 4.35 0.07
CA ILE A 417 -4.55 5.00 -0.36
C ILE A 417 -4.63 5.04 -1.87
N GLU A 418 -5.86 5.18 -2.38
CA GLU A 418 -6.10 5.24 -3.82
C GLU A 418 -5.30 6.38 -4.47
N PRO A 419 -4.48 6.09 -5.49
CA PRO A 419 -3.78 7.11 -6.25
C PRO A 419 -4.80 8.04 -6.90
N SER A 420 -4.42 9.30 -7.00
CA SER A 420 -5.14 10.33 -7.73
C SER A 420 -4.11 11.26 -8.35
N GLU A 421 -4.55 12.02 -9.33
CA GLU A 421 -3.70 12.94 -10.08
C GLU A 421 -3.93 14.38 -9.62
N GLU A 422 -3.06 15.28 -10.05
CA GLU A 422 -3.38 16.70 -9.99
C GLU A 422 -4.64 16.97 -10.83
N PRO A 423 -5.51 17.90 -10.40
CA PRO A 423 -6.65 18.29 -11.22
C PRO A 423 -6.15 18.87 -12.56
N GLN A 424 -6.96 18.76 -13.61
CA GLN A 424 -6.63 19.37 -14.89
C GLN A 424 -6.45 20.88 -14.74
N ASP A 425 -5.52 21.47 -15.48
CA ASP A 425 -5.33 22.92 -15.48
C ASP A 425 -6.65 23.64 -15.80
N GLY A 426 -6.94 24.69 -15.04
CA GLY A 426 -8.22 25.41 -15.12
C GLY A 426 -9.40 24.76 -14.38
N THR A 427 -9.21 23.64 -13.68
CA THR A 427 -10.25 23.09 -12.79
C THR A 427 -10.58 24.09 -11.68
N LEU A 428 -11.77 24.68 -11.75
CA LEU A 428 -12.27 25.57 -10.71
C LEU A 428 -12.92 24.74 -9.59
N TRP A 429 -12.71 25.15 -8.35
CA TRP A 429 -13.33 24.54 -7.19
C TRP A 429 -13.70 25.61 -6.16
N TYR A 430 -14.74 25.35 -5.40
CA TYR A 430 -15.17 26.26 -4.35
C TYR A 430 -14.40 25.98 -3.06
N ASN A 431 -13.32 26.74 -2.86
CA ASN A 431 -12.53 26.67 -1.64
C ASN A 431 -13.32 27.28 -0.47
N ALA A 432 -13.67 26.43 0.49
CA ALA A 432 -14.36 26.81 1.71
C ALA A 432 -13.43 27.37 2.79
N ASP A 433 -12.11 27.31 2.61
CA ASP A 433 -11.13 28.02 3.45
C ASP A 433 -11.15 29.52 3.11
N PHE A 434 -12.25 30.18 3.45
CA PHE A 434 -12.38 31.62 3.33
C PHE A 434 -11.41 32.29 4.28
N ARG A 435 -10.53 33.12 3.73
CA ARG A 435 -9.65 33.99 4.50
C ARG A 435 -10.03 35.42 4.21
N VAL A 436 -10.45 36.12 5.26
CA VAL A 436 -10.73 37.55 5.21
C VAL A 436 -9.79 38.23 6.21
N ASP A 437 -9.20 39.33 5.79
CA ASP A 437 -8.48 40.24 6.66
C ASP A 437 -9.21 41.58 6.71
N ILE A 438 -9.14 42.25 7.85
CA ILE A 438 -9.63 43.62 8.02
C ILE A 438 -8.41 44.52 8.14
N MET A 439 -8.39 45.58 7.33
CA MET A 439 -7.35 46.60 7.41
C MET A 439 -7.94 47.86 8.05
N VAL A 440 -7.19 48.48 8.94
CA VAL A 440 -7.55 49.71 9.63
C VAL A 440 -6.62 50.82 9.16
N GLY A 441 -7.19 51.89 8.62
CA GLY A 441 -6.44 53.09 8.23
C GLY A 441 -6.26 54.01 9.42
N ASP A 442 -5.02 54.38 9.74
CA ASP A 442 -4.71 55.35 10.81
C ASP A 442 -4.52 56.79 10.28
N GLY A 443 -4.87 57.01 9.00
CA GLY A 443 -4.70 58.28 8.29
C GLY A 443 -3.35 58.42 7.56
N ASN A 444 -2.35 57.57 7.86
CA ASN A 444 -1.05 57.57 7.19
C ASN A 444 -0.70 56.21 6.56
N THR A 445 -1.15 55.11 7.16
CA THR A 445 -0.90 53.73 6.71
C THR A 445 -2.10 52.81 6.94
N TRP A 446 -2.12 51.69 6.24
CA TRP A 446 -3.06 50.60 6.50
C TRP A 446 -2.39 49.56 7.40
N LEU A 447 -3.01 49.27 8.54
CA LEU A 447 -2.55 48.29 9.52
C LEU A 447 -3.52 47.10 9.55
N GLY A 448 -3.01 45.87 9.67
CA GLY A 448 -3.87 44.70 9.86
C GLY A 448 -4.63 44.77 11.20
N TYR A 449 -5.86 44.24 11.23
CA TYR A 449 -6.79 44.36 12.35
C TYR A 449 -6.18 43.98 13.70
N LYS A 450 -5.54 42.82 13.78
CA LYS A 450 -4.86 42.34 15.00
C LYS A 450 -3.69 43.22 15.43
N ARG A 451 -2.99 43.85 14.47
CA ARG A 451 -1.87 44.75 14.77
C ARG A 451 -2.36 46.04 15.42
N GLN A 452 -3.51 46.56 14.96
CA GLN A 452 -4.13 47.74 15.54
C GLN A 452 -4.85 47.42 16.86
N TYR A 453 -5.45 46.23 16.98
CA TYR A 453 -6.21 45.81 18.14
C TYR A 453 -5.69 44.47 18.69
N PRO A 454 -4.63 44.48 19.52
CA PRO A 454 -3.97 43.26 19.99
C PRO A 454 -4.83 42.34 20.86
N ASN A 455 -5.91 42.89 21.45
CA ASN A 455 -6.83 42.17 22.33
C ASN A 455 -8.00 41.51 21.56
N THR A 456 -8.04 41.61 20.23
CA THR A 456 -9.04 40.88 19.42
C THR A 456 -8.68 39.40 19.34
N ASP A 457 -9.56 38.61 18.72
CA ASP A 457 -9.37 37.17 18.53
C ASP A 457 -7.93 36.82 18.08
N PRO A 458 -7.29 35.82 18.71
CA PRO A 458 -5.91 35.44 18.40
C PRO A 458 -5.67 35.02 16.95
N LYS A 459 -6.69 34.51 16.25
CA LYS A 459 -6.65 34.11 14.84
C LYS A 459 -7.23 35.18 13.89
N GLY A 460 -7.67 36.33 14.41
CA GLY A 460 -8.17 37.45 13.62
C GLY A 460 -9.67 37.38 13.38
N VAL A 461 -10.13 37.75 12.19
CA VAL A 461 -11.56 37.85 11.88
C VAL A 461 -12.21 36.47 11.89
N ILE A 462 -13.32 36.33 12.63
CA ILE A 462 -14.12 35.11 12.62
C ILE A 462 -15.14 35.19 11.48
N LEU A 463 -15.10 34.21 10.57
CA LEU A 463 -16.11 34.02 9.54
C LEU A 463 -17.03 32.88 9.98
N SER A 464 -18.30 33.20 10.21
CA SER A 464 -19.29 32.21 10.65
C SER A 464 -20.67 32.53 10.08
N GLY A 465 -21.40 31.49 9.66
CA GLY A 465 -22.81 31.59 9.27
C GLY A 465 -23.78 31.65 10.45
N SER A 466 -23.27 31.45 11.66
CA SER A 466 -24.00 31.58 12.93
C SER A 466 -23.34 32.62 13.82
N GLN A 467 -24.11 33.21 14.74
CA GLN A 467 -23.57 34.17 15.70
C GLN A 467 -22.42 33.51 16.48
N PRO A 468 -21.20 34.12 16.50
CA PRO A 468 -20.12 33.62 17.32
C PRO A 468 -20.48 33.78 18.80
N THR A 469 -20.16 32.77 19.62
CA THR A 469 -20.40 32.78 21.07
C THR A 469 -19.10 32.78 21.88
N THR A 470 -17.99 32.41 21.26
CA THR A 470 -16.65 32.34 21.84
C THR A 470 -15.62 32.78 20.80
N GLN A 471 -14.44 33.20 21.27
CA GLN A 471 -13.24 33.39 20.46
C GLN A 471 -12.67 32.02 20.03
N THR A 472 -11.74 32.03 19.09
CA THR A 472 -11.09 30.82 18.55
C THR A 472 -10.20 30.07 19.54
N ASP A 473 -9.89 30.67 20.69
CA ASP A 473 -9.20 30.04 21.82
C ASP A 473 -10.17 29.51 22.91
N GLY A 474 -11.49 29.61 22.68
CA GLY A 474 -12.53 29.16 23.58
C GLY A 474 -12.92 30.16 24.67
N THR A 475 -12.30 31.34 24.72
CA THR A 475 -12.69 32.40 25.67
C THR A 475 -14.01 33.06 25.26
N PRO A 476 -14.81 33.60 26.19
CA PRO A 476 -16.03 34.34 25.84
C PRO A 476 -15.73 35.55 24.96
N LEU A 477 -16.69 35.93 24.10
CA LEU A 477 -16.60 37.20 23.38
C LEU A 477 -16.59 38.37 24.38
N VAL A 478 -15.71 39.35 24.14
CA VAL A 478 -15.64 40.56 24.96
C VAL A 478 -16.73 41.52 24.47
N GLU A 479 -17.74 41.81 25.30
CA GLU A 479 -18.70 42.89 25.02
C GLU A 479 -17.95 44.23 25.06
N SER A 480 -17.65 44.82 23.89
CA SER A 480 -17.23 46.24 23.85
C SER A 480 -18.26 47.18 23.23
N GLU A 481 -19.27 46.73 22.48
CA GLU A 481 -20.32 47.63 21.98
C GLU A 481 -21.69 46.94 21.86
N ARG A 482 -22.50 47.04 22.93
CA ARG A 482 -23.95 47.23 22.71
C ARG A 482 -24.11 48.65 22.19
N SER A 483 -24.53 48.81 20.93
CA SER A 483 -25.27 50.01 20.54
C SER A 483 -26.47 50.13 21.49
N ARG A 484 -26.37 51.08 22.41
CA ARG A 484 -27.40 51.44 23.38
C ARG A 484 -28.55 52.05 22.59
N THR A 485 -29.53 51.25 22.19
CA THR A 485 -30.83 51.77 21.76
C THR A 485 -31.54 52.29 23.01
N SER A 486 -31.52 53.61 23.20
CA SER A 486 -32.55 54.35 23.93
C SER A 486 -33.86 54.34 23.15
#